data_AF-A0A1Q3FBC9-F1
#
_entry.id   AF-A0A1Q3FBC9-F1
#
_cell.length_a   1.000
_cell.length_b   1.000
_cell.length_c   1.000
_cell.angle_alpha   90.00
_cell.angle_beta   90.00
_cell.angle_gamma   90.00
#
_symmetry.space_group_name_H-M   'P 1'
#
loop_
_entity.id
_entity.type
_entity.pdbx_description
1 polymer ?
#
loop_
_entity_poly.entity_id
_entity_poly.type
_entity_poly.pdbx_seq_one_letter_code
_entity_poly.pdbx_strand_id
1 'polypeptide(L)'
;MCGGRYTLIYQRLDRFFAKLRDLGATLVFFYDGPVQDDKFSTWYERQKKKYAIGIKILDAVDRGINLDTMMGRFQWDFPGNTMFPVKEAAKKHGQIITAIANECDKELVQYANSVNALAIISNDTDFLIYKGFWQYWSSKEMNFETLTTKAYNRVALIKHLGLGFKHMPLLATLGGNDVIHYDEVKQFHGTLGRPGSKFHNLARFVEQLRVPVSGHDVKMLLARVFREYAVDDQLLQRFQNSLDLYDLDKRNPTPTSNHDQTLNKLLTLLNTFMYQIWIGHPVNVTSLITDLRAHQVGWQYPQLAVRLVKRQAGLVLYHRQMLTGSSRLRVVMKMSHEEDFALHEHQAEFPEHIRIPPLLDLLSKQPDICASLLETKLALYCWIASDTLDPNRLPPIPSILHPTVLTLYFLVENGVLQLFEADLLLQIAFEVAFERCDLDRVQHPRDRFNPRAFRISFLYPKVYAHMSKTITLVGLDGPDYRDCHQFDGVLFHNRYETWAQGKGVLDEIRQWRIYAHLVEENA
;
A
#
# COMPACT_ATOMS: atom_id res chain seq x y z
N MET A 1 -5.49 -15.41 0.48
CA MET A 1 -5.38 -16.54 -0.46
C MET A 1 -6.42 -16.51 -1.58
N CYS A 2 -7.66 -16.06 -1.37
CA CYS A 2 -8.68 -15.95 -2.42
C CYS A 2 -8.77 -14.54 -3.05
N GLY A 3 -7.68 -13.89 -3.46
CA GLY A 3 -7.74 -12.52 -4.01
C GLY A 3 -7.96 -11.37 -3.00
N GLY A 4 -8.90 -11.52 -2.06
CA GLY A 4 -9.24 -10.53 -1.03
C GLY A 4 -10.73 -10.57 -0.66
N ARG A 5 -11.08 -10.08 0.55
CA ARG A 5 -12.48 -9.93 1.02
C ARG A 5 -12.68 -8.51 1.54
N TYR A 6 -12.57 -7.54 0.64
CA TYR A 6 -12.32 -6.14 0.96
C TYR A 6 -13.45 -5.51 1.79
N THR A 7 -14.70 -5.66 1.35
CA THR A 7 -15.89 -5.14 2.03
C THR A 7 -16.10 -5.77 3.41
N LEU A 8 -15.88 -7.07 3.55
CA LEU A 8 -15.98 -7.74 4.85
C LEU A 8 -14.95 -7.19 5.85
N ILE A 9 -13.71 -6.98 5.41
CA ILE A 9 -12.67 -6.39 6.25
C ILE A 9 -13.04 -4.95 6.62
N TYR A 10 -13.55 -4.16 5.67
CA TYR A 10 -14.03 -2.80 5.93
C TYR A 10 -15.12 -2.81 7.02
N GLN A 11 -16.16 -3.64 6.88
CA GLN A 11 -17.26 -3.72 7.85
C GLN A 11 -16.80 -4.14 9.24
N ARG A 12 -15.80 -5.01 9.35
CA ARG A 12 -15.21 -5.41 10.64
C ARG A 12 -14.41 -4.27 11.29
N LEU A 13 -13.61 -3.55 10.50
CA LEU A 13 -12.84 -2.40 10.98
C LEU A 13 -13.74 -1.21 11.32
N ASP A 14 -14.77 -0.96 10.51
CA ASP A 14 -15.78 0.08 10.74
C ASP A 14 -16.47 -0.12 12.10
N ARG A 15 -16.93 -1.35 12.39
CA ARG A 15 -17.51 -1.71 13.68
C ARG A 15 -16.52 -1.56 14.84
N PHE A 16 -15.28 -2.02 14.64
CA PHE A 16 -14.24 -1.93 15.67
C PHE A 16 -13.90 -0.47 16.04
N PHE A 17 -13.68 0.39 15.04
CA PHE A 17 -13.38 1.80 15.27
C PHE A 17 -14.59 2.56 15.84
N ALA A 18 -15.82 2.23 15.40
CA ALA A 18 -17.03 2.77 16.00
C ALA A 18 -17.10 2.47 17.51
N LYS A 19 -16.86 1.21 17.92
CA LYS A 19 -16.84 0.85 19.35
C LYS A 19 -15.83 1.66 20.16
N LEU A 20 -14.64 1.92 19.61
CA LEU A 20 -13.64 2.77 20.29
C LEU A 20 -14.11 4.22 20.41
N ARG A 21 -14.72 4.77 19.34
CA ARG A 21 -15.32 6.11 19.33
C ARG A 21 -16.45 6.25 20.34
N ASP A 22 -17.32 5.24 20.44
CA ASP A 22 -18.45 5.21 21.37
C ASP A 22 -18.00 5.18 22.84
N LEU A 23 -16.80 4.64 23.10
CA LEU A 23 -16.12 4.72 24.40
C LEU A 23 -15.44 6.08 24.67
N GLY A 24 -15.55 7.04 23.74
CA GLY A 24 -15.00 8.38 23.85
C GLY A 24 -13.54 8.52 23.38
N ALA A 25 -12.97 7.52 22.69
CA ALA A 25 -11.62 7.61 22.17
C ALA A 25 -11.55 8.55 20.96
N THR A 26 -10.53 9.42 20.89
CA THR A 26 -10.17 10.14 19.67
C THR A 26 -9.18 9.30 18.88
N LEU A 27 -9.57 8.88 17.67
CA LEU A 27 -8.73 8.05 16.81
C LEU A 27 -7.94 8.90 15.82
N VAL A 28 -6.63 8.63 15.73
CA VAL A 28 -5.71 9.23 14.76
C VAL A 28 -4.90 8.13 14.12
N PHE A 29 -4.88 8.11 12.80
CA PHE A 29 -4.23 7.08 11.99
C PHE A 29 -3.06 7.67 11.23
N PHE A 30 -1.96 6.92 11.18
CA PHE A 30 -0.75 7.29 10.46
C PHE A 30 -0.50 6.33 9.30
N TYR A 31 -0.08 6.87 8.16
CA TYR A 31 0.28 6.12 6.96
C TYR A 31 1.67 6.51 6.47
N ASP A 32 2.39 5.52 5.95
CA ASP A 32 3.65 5.76 5.24
C ASP A 32 3.43 6.67 4.02
N GLY A 33 4.30 7.67 3.86
CA GLY A 33 4.41 8.46 2.65
C GLY A 33 5.26 7.78 1.58
N PRO A 34 5.81 8.56 0.64
CA PRO A 34 6.71 8.03 -0.40
C PRO A 34 7.92 7.33 0.21
N VAL A 35 8.39 6.29 -0.49
CA VAL A 35 9.65 5.61 -0.13
C VAL A 35 10.78 6.62 -0.27
N GLN A 36 11.58 6.79 0.78
CA GLN A 36 12.73 7.69 0.79
C GLN A 36 13.83 7.17 -0.15
N ASP A 37 14.59 8.09 -0.76
CA ASP A 37 15.56 7.75 -1.83
C ASP A 37 16.63 6.73 -1.39
N ASP A 38 17.06 6.82 -0.14
CA ASP A 38 18.05 5.94 0.48
C ASP A 38 17.53 4.51 0.76
N LYS A 39 16.20 4.29 0.70
CA LYS A 39 15.55 3.01 1.00
C LYS A 39 15.14 2.20 -0.22
N PHE A 40 15.38 2.68 -1.45
CA PHE A 40 14.98 1.95 -2.65
C PHE A 40 15.65 0.56 -2.74
N SER A 41 16.92 0.42 -2.33
CA SER A 41 17.63 -0.87 -2.28
C SER A 41 16.91 -1.90 -1.41
N THR A 42 16.60 -1.54 -0.16
CA THR A 42 15.85 -2.39 0.78
C THR A 42 14.44 -2.68 0.27
N TRP A 43 13.80 -1.71 -0.38
CA TRP A 43 12.50 -1.91 -0.99
C TRP A 43 12.56 -2.94 -2.13
N TYR A 44 13.57 -2.87 -3.01
CA TYR A 44 13.78 -3.83 -4.11
C TYR A 44 13.86 -5.27 -3.60
N GLU A 45 14.70 -5.52 -2.60
CA GLU A 45 14.88 -6.86 -2.02
C GLU A 45 13.59 -7.37 -1.37
N ARG A 46 12.86 -6.50 -0.66
CA ARG A 46 11.54 -6.84 -0.09
C ARG A 46 10.54 -7.21 -1.19
N GLN A 47 10.51 -6.50 -2.33
CA GLN A 47 9.62 -6.85 -3.44
C GLN A 47 10.04 -8.13 -4.16
N LYS A 48 11.34 -8.36 -4.36
CA LYS A 48 11.88 -9.58 -4.96
C LYS A 48 11.48 -10.81 -4.16
N LYS A 49 11.62 -10.75 -2.83
CA LYS A 49 11.17 -11.83 -1.92
C LYS A 49 9.67 -12.08 -2.02
N LYS A 50 8.85 -11.01 -2.03
CA LYS A 50 7.38 -11.12 -2.17
C LYS A 50 6.98 -11.75 -3.50
N TYR A 51 7.62 -11.37 -4.60
CA TYR A 51 7.35 -11.94 -5.92
C TYR A 51 7.73 -13.43 -5.97
N ALA A 52 8.91 -13.81 -5.46
CA ALA A 52 9.35 -15.20 -5.41
C ALA A 52 8.40 -16.08 -4.57
N ILE A 53 7.87 -15.55 -3.46
CA ILE A 53 6.81 -16.20 -2.68
C ILE A 53 5.53 -16.34 -3.51
N GLY A 54 5.12 -15.29 -4.22
CA GLY A 54 3.98 -15.31 -5.13
C GLY A 54 4.07 -16.43 -6.17
N ILE A 55 5.25 -16.60 -6.80
CA ILE A 55 5.50 -17.71 -7.73
C ILE A 55 5.33 -19.08 -7.06
N LYS A 56 5.89 -19.28 -5.86
CA LYS A 56 5.71 -20.55 -5.13
C LYS A 56 4.24 -20.87 -4.83
N ILE A 57 3.43 -19.84 -4.56
CA ILE A 57 1.99 -19.99 -4.35
C ILE A 57 1.30 -20.36 -5.67
N LEU A 58 1.64 -19.70 -6.77
CA LEU A 58 1.09 -20.01 -8.09
C LEU A 58 1.43 -21.45 -8.51
N ASP A 59 2.68 -21.89 -8.32
CA ASP A 59 3.11 -23.27 -8.60
C ASP A 59 2.41 -24.31 -7.71
N ALA A 60 2.03 -23.92 -6.48
CA ALA A 60 1.22 -24.77 -5.61
C ALA A 60 -0.21 -24.93 -6.14
N VAL A 61 -0.81 -23.85 -6.62
CA VAL A 61 -2.13 -23.87 -7.27
C VAL A 61 -2.10 -24.71 -8.54
N ASP A 62 -1.09 -24.54 -9.39
CA ASP A 62 -0.95 -25.31 -10.64
C ASP A 62 -0.79 -26.82 -10.38
N ARG A 63 -0.19 -27.20 -9.26
CA ARG A 63 -0.10 -28.60 -8.79
C ARG A 63 -1.40 -29.13 -8.15
N GLY A 64 -2.44 -28.30 -8.07
CA GLY A 64 -3.74 -28.68 -7.50
C GLY A 64 -3.71 -28.84 -5.98
N ILE A 65 -2.85 -28.11 -5.28
CA ILE A 65 -2.84 -28.09 -3.80
C ILE A 65 -4.10 -27.37 -3.31
N ASN A 66 -4.82 -27.97 -2.35
CA ASN A 66 -6.05 -27.39 -1.80
C ASN A 66 -5.76 -26.22 -0.83
N LEU A 67 -6.82 -25.45 -0.53
CA LEU A 67 -6.72 -24.25 0.29
C LEU A 67 -6.17 -24.53 1.70
N ASP A 68 -6.62 -25.58 2.38
CA ASP A 68 -6.16 -25.91 3.75
C ASP A 68 -4.65 -26.16 3.80
N THR A 69 -4.13 -26.92 2.83
CA THR A 69 -2.69 -27.19 2.72
C THR A 69 -1.93 -25.92 2.36
N MET A 70 -2.48 -25.08 1.48
CA MET A 70 -1.88 -23.79 1.16
C MET A 70 -1.81 -22.88 2.39
N MET A 71 -2.87 -22.80 3.19
CA MET A 71 -2.91 -22.02 4.43
C MET A 71 -1.85 -22.51 5.41
N GLY A 72 -1.74 -23.82 5.64
CA GLY A 72 -0.70 -24.37 6.51
C GLY A 72 0.71 -24.02 6.05
N ARG A 73 0.97 -24.00 4.73
CA ARG A 73 2.30 -23.74 4.15
C ARG A 73 2.66 -22.26 4.02
N PHE A 74 1.70 -21.40 3.68
CA PHE A 74 1.96 -20.04 3.21
C PHE A 74 1.23 -18.94 3.99
N GLN A 75 0.49 -19.24 5.07
CA GLN A 75 -0.27 -18.23 5.82
C GLN A 75 0.57 -17.02 6.27
N TRP A 76 1.84 -17.24 6.64
CA TRP A 76 2.75 -16.18 7.11
C TRP A 76 3.50 -15.49 5.98
N ASP A 77 3.54 -16.11 4.80
CA ASP A 77 4.23 -15.61 3.62
C ASP A 77 3.31 -14.80 2.69
N PHE A 78 1.98 -14.95 2.87
CA PHE A 78 1.01 -14.31 2.00
C PHE A 78 1.03 -12.78 2.18
N PRO A 79 1.32 -11.99 1.13
CA PRO A 79 1.31 -10.54 1.25
C PRO A 79 -0.09 -10.05 1.64
N GLY A 80 -0.16 -9.22 2.68
CA GLY A 80 -1.42 -8.62 3.11
C GLY A 80 -2.01 -7.71 2.02
N ASN A 81 -3.18 -8.06 1.50
CA ASN A 81 -3.97 -7.21 0.58
C ASN A 81 -4.96 -6.30 1.34
N THR A 82 -4.80 -6.13 2.65
CA THR A 82 -5.78 -5.50 3.54
C THR A 82 -5.66 -3.98 3.65
N MET A 83 -4.70 -3.34 2.95
CA MET A 83 -4.45 -1.91 3.13
C MET A 83 -5.60 -1.00 2.69
N PHE A 84 -6.33 -1.34 1.61
CA PHE A 84 -7.40 -0.48 1.08
C PHE A 84 -8.60 -0.35 2.05
N PRO A 85 -9.18 -1.45 2.56
CA PRO A 85 -10.30 -1.36 3.51
C PRO A 85 -9.96 -0.63 4.81
N VAL A 86 -8.71 -0.69 5.28
CA VAL A 86 -8.28 -0.03 6.52
C VAL A 86 -8.33 1.48 6.38
N LYS A 87 -7.89 2.02 5.24
CA LYS A 87 -7.83 3.47 5.02
C LYS A 87 -9.21 4.10 4.97
N GLU A 88 -10.14 3.46 4.29
CA GLU A 88 -11.52 3.95 4.20
C GLU A 88 -12.24 3.87 5.55
N ALA A 89 -12.03 2.79 6.32
CA ALA A 89 -12.57 2.69 7.67
C ALA A 89 -11.96 3.76 8.60
N ALA A 90 -10.64 3.96 8.53
CA ALA A 90 -9.94 4.99 9.31
C ALA A 90 -10.47 6.39 9.01
N LYS A 91 -10.68 6.74 7.73
CA LYS A 91 -11.17 8.05 7.27
C LYS A 91 -12.53 8.40 7.87
N LYS A 92 -13.39 7.39 8.05
CA LYS A 92 -14.72 7.57 8.63
C LYS A 92 -14.69 7.85 10.14
N HIS A 93 -13.70 7.31 10.87
CA HIS A 93 -13.69 7.33 12.33
C HIS A 93 -12.65 8.25 12.97
N GLY A 94 -11.68 8.74 12.21
CA GLY A 94 -10.59 9.54 12.77
C GLY A 94 -9.85 10.38 11.75
N GLN A 95 -8.90 11.16 12.26
CA GLN A 95 -7.97 11.92 11.42
C GLN A 95 -6.95 10.96 10.82
N ILE A 96 -6.64 11.14 9.54
CA ILE A 96 -5.53 10.45 8.88
C ILE A 96 -4.39 11.45 8.65
N ILE A 97 -3.17 11.04 9.01
CA ILE A 97 -1.93 11.77 8.78
C ILE A 97 -1.03 10.89 7.91
N THR A 98 -0.55 11.44 6.80
CA THR A 98 0.45 10.78 5.95
C THR A 98 1.83 11.31 6.31
N ALA A 99 2.75 10.42 6.66
CA ALA A 99 4.11 10.78 7.02
C ALA A 99 4.92 11.16 5.78
N ILE A 100 5.21 12.45 5.60
CA ILE A 100 5.92 12.97 4.41
C ILE A 100 7.36 13.33 4.74
N ALA A 101 7.61 13.89 5.93
CA ALA A 101 8.88 14.50 6.27
C ALA A 101 9.84 13.50 6.91
N ASN A 102 9.32 12.58 7.72
CA ASN A 102 10.09 11.57 8.42
C ASN A 102 9.42 10.20 8.27
N GLU A 103 10.05 9.18 8.85
CA GLU A 103 9.45 7.86 8.95
C GLU A 103 8.15 7.90 9.76
N CYS A 104 7.21 7.04 9.38
CA CYS A 104 5.86 7.03 9.92
C CYS A 104 5.82 6.79 11.42
N ASP A 105 6.65 5.87 11.91
CA ASP A 105 6.82 5.58 13.33
C ASP A 105 7.30 6.81 14.12
N LYS A 106 8.28 7.54 13.60
CA LYS A 106 8.81 8.77 14.20
C LYS A 106 7.76 9.88 14.27
N GLU A 107 7.08 10.16 13.16
CA GLU A 107 6.01 11.19 13.14
C GLU A 107 4.85 10.82 14.08
N LEU A 108 4.49 9.54 14.13
CA LEU A 108 3.44 9.02 15.01
C LEU A 108 3.83 9.22 16.48
N VAL A 109 5.06 8.88 16.88
CA VAL A 109 5.52 9.09 18.27
C VAL A 109 5.57 10.58 18.62
N GLN A 110 6.05 11.43 17.71
CA GLN A 110 6.09 12.88 17.94
C GLN A 110 4.69 13.44 18.18
N TYR A 111 3.71 13.02 17.38
CA TYR A 111 2.31 13.39 17.55
C TYR A 111 1.73 12.83 18.86
N ALA A 112 1.94 11.54 19.13
CA ALA A 112 1.46 10.90 20.36
C ALA A 112 1.96 11.63 21.62
N ASN A 113 3.20 12.08 21.61
CA ASN A 113 3.77 12.87 22.71
C ASN A 113 3.19 14.29 22.77
N SER A 114 2.90 14.95 21.63
CA SER A 114 2.37 16.33 21.64
C SER A 114 0.93 16.42 22.13
N VAL A 115 0.13 15.36 21.94
CA VAL A 115 -1.27 15.30 22.38
C VAL A 115 -1.47 14.50 23.67
N ASN A 116 -0.40 14.02 24.30
CA ASN A 116 -0.45 13.09 25.44
C ASN A 116 -1.37 11.89 25.18
N ALA A 117 -1.18 11.23 24.04
CA ALA A 117 -2.00 10.10 23.62
C ALA A 117 -2.00 8.98 24.68
N LEU A 118 -3.15 8.33 24.84
CA LEU A 118 -3.31 7.19 25.74
C LEU A 118 -2.44 6.00 25.30
N ALA A 119 -2.49 5.66 24.03
CA ALA A 119 -1.84 4.47 23.49
C ALA A 119 -1.49 4.61 22.00
N ILE A 120 -0.48 3.86 21.60
CA ILE A 120 -0.15 3.56 20.21
C ILE A 120 -0.48 2.09 19.95
N ILE A 121 -1.26 1.84 18.90
CA ILE A 121 -1.65 0.49 18.48
C ILE A 121 -0.82 0.10 17.25
N SER A 122 0.11 -0.84 17.42
CA SER A 122 0.98 -1.33 16.34
C SER A 122 1.48 -2.75 16.64
N ASN A 123 2.21 -3.35 15.69
CA ASN A 123 3.04 -4.53 15.92
C ASN A 123 4.51 -4.27 15.63
N ASP A 124 4.88 -3.03 15.34
CA ASP A 124 6.26 -2.65 15.12
C ASP A 124 7.01 -2.55 16.46
N THR A 125 8.10 -3.29 16.60
CA THR A 125 8.87 -3.30 17.85
C THR A 125 9.67 -2.03 18.07
N ASP A 126 9.85 -1.19 17.05
CA ASP A 126 10.60 0.07 17.17
C ASP A 126 9.92 1.06 18.13
N PHE A 127 8.60 0.95 18.30
CA PHE A 127 7.86 1.67 19.35
C PHE A 127 8.37 1.36 20.78
N LEU A 128 9.03 0.23 21.02
CA LEU A 128 9.66 -0.05 22.32
C LEU A 128 10.91 0.80 22.60
N ILE A 129 11.53 1.35 21.55
CA ILE A 129 12.78 2.12 21.62
C ILE A 129 12.48 3.58 21.94
N TYR A 130 11.44 4.13 21.33
CA TYR A 130 11.05 5.53 21.49
C TYR A 130 10.67 5.88 22.94
N LYS A 131 10.96 7.13 23.33
CA LYS A 131 10.52 7.72 24.60
C LYS A 131 9.11 8.33 24.46
N GLY A 132 8.28 8.15 25.47
CA GLY A 132 6.95 8.77 25.55
C GLY A 132 6.12 8.22 26.71
N PHE A 133 4.97 8.82 27.00
CA PHE A 133 4.09 8.42 28.12
C PHE A 133 2.91 7.51 27.72
N TRP A 134 2.73 7.25 26.43
CA TRP A 134 1.68 6.39 25.87
C TRP A 134 1.92 4.89 26.14
N GLN A 135 0.84 4.11 26.19
CA GLN A 135 0.88 2.64 26.25
C GLN A 135 1.14 2.04 24.87
N TYR A 136 1.93 0.96 24.79
CA TYR A 136 2.11 0.25 23.52
C TYR A 136 1.20 -0.98 23.47
N TRP A 137 0.21 -0.97 22.57
CA TRP A 137 -0.78 -2.04 22.41
C TRP A 137 -0.57 -2.81 21.12
N SER A 138 -0.62 -4.15 21.19
CA SER A 138 -0.46 -5.01 20.03
C SER A 138 -1.68 -4.94 19.12
N SER A 139 -1.49 -4.72 17.82
CA SER A 139 -2.57 -4.87 16.84
C SER A 139 -2.79 -6.33 16.43
N LYS A 140 -1.80 -7.22 16.58
CA LYS A 140 -1.88 -8.66 16.25
C LYS A 140 -2.79 -9.41 17.22
N GLU A 141 -2.74 -9.02 18.48
CA GLU A 141 -3.44 -9.70 19.58
C GLU A 141 -4.75 -8.98 19.95
N MET A 142 -5.14 -7.97 19.16
CA MET A 142 -6.35 -7.19 19.37
C MET A 142 -7.59 -8.02 19.02
N ASN A 143 -8.46 -8.20 20.00
CA ASN A 143 -9.78 -8.78 19.79
C ASN A 143 -10.79 -7.66 19.49
N PHE A 144 -11.35 -7.63 18.27
CA PHE A 144 -12.24 -6.56 17.84
C PHE A 144 -13.61 -6.59 18.53
N GLU A 145 -13.99 -7.72 19.12
CA GLU A 145 -15.28 -7.85 19.81
C GLU A 145 -15.21 -7.39 21.27
N THR A 146 -14.21 -7.89 22.00
CA THR A 146 -14.03 -7.62 23.43
C THR A 146 -13.11 -6.43 23.72
N LEU A 147 -12.46 -5.88 22.69
CA LEU A 147 -11.49 -4.79 22.77
C LEU A 147 -10.28 -5.09 23.69
N THR A 148 -9.98 -6.37 23.89
CA THR A 148 -8.81 -6.80 24.67
C THR A 148 -7.58 -6.94 23.77
N THR A 149 -6.41 -6.56 24.28
CA THR A 149 -5.12 -6.80 23.62
C THR A 149 -3.99 -6.96 24.62
N LYS A 150 -2.81 -7.36 24.15
CA LYS A 150 -1.57 -7.33 24.93
C LYS A 150 -0.97 -5.93 24.92
N ALA A 151 -0.60 -5.43 26.11
CA ALA A 151 0.17 -4.21 26.28
C ALA A 151 1.64 -4.54 26.57
N TYR A 152 2.57 -3.92 25.83
CA TYR A 152 4.00 -4.07 26.06
C TYR A 152 4.51 -2.91 26.93
N ASN A 153 5.05 -3.23 28.10
CA ASN A 153 5.52 -2.24 29.06
C ASN A 153 6.98 -1.83 28.79
N ARG A 154 7.15 -0.69 28.11
CA ARG A 154 8.46 -0.10 27.77
C ARG A 154 9.31 0.23 29.00
N VAL A 155 8.69 0.76 30.06
CA VAL A 155 9.40 1.12 31.30
C VAL A 155 9.91 -0.13 32.01
N ALA A 156 9.09 -1.18 32.07
CA ALA A 156 9.49 -2.46 32.65
C ALA A 156 10.62 -3.11 31.84
N LEU A 157 10.55 -3.07 30.50
CA LEU A 157 11.63 -3.54 29.64
C LEU A 157 12.94 -2.82 29.94
N ILE A 158 12.94 -1.50 29.95
CA ILE A 158 14.13 -0.68 30.21
C ILE A 158 14.71 -0.96 31.59
N LYS A 159 13.85 -1.03 32.62
CA LYS A 159 14.26 -1.38 33.98
C LYS A 159 14.86 -2.79 34.05
N HIS A 160 14.25 -3.75 33.36
CA HIS A 160 14.73 -5.13 33.31
C HIS A 160 16.10 -5.24 32.63
N LEU A 161 16.40 -4.36 31.68
CA LEU A 161 17.69 -4.29 30.99
C LEU A 161 18.76 -3.49 31.76
N GLY A 162 18.42 -2.84 32.87
CA GLY A 162 19.34 -1.94 33.57
C GLY A 162 19.66 -0.66 32.78
N LEU A 163 18.82 -0.30 31.82
CA LEU A 163 19.05 0.83 30.93
C LEU A 163 18.19 2.04 31.31
N GLY A 164 18.41 3.13 30.58
CA GLY A 164 17.54 4.30 30.55
C GLY A 164 17.15 4.60 29.11
N PHE A 165 16.06 5.35 28.87
CA PHE A 165 15.59 5.64 27.52
C PHE A 165 16.67 6.23 26.59
N LYS A 166 17.60 7.04 27.13
CA LYS A 166 18.72 7.59 26.35
C LYS A 166 19.62 6.52 25.71
N HIS A 167 19.67 5.33 26.28
CA HIS A 167 20.48 4.21 25.80
C HIS A 167 19.76 3.37 24.73
N MET A 168 18.43 3.48 24.63
CA MET A 168 17.63 2.62 23.76
C MET A 168 17.93 2.79 22.26
N PRO A 169 18.18 4.00 21.72
CA PRO A 169 18.62 4.16 20.33
C PRO A 169 19.90 3.36 20.04
N LEU A 170 20.88 3.43 20.94
CA LEU A 170 22.14 2.70 20.80
C LEU A 170 21.94 1.18 20.92
N LEU A 171 21.05 0.74 21.82
CA LEU A 171 20.64 -0.66 21.92
C LEU A 171 20.03 -1.16 20.61
N ALA A 172 19.13 -0.40 20.00
CA ALA A 172 18.48 -0.74 18.73
C ALA A 172 19.50 -0.80 17.58
N THR A 173 20.34 0.23 17.44
CA THR A 173 21.39 0.29 16.41
C THR A 173 22.35 -0.91 16.50
N LEU A 174 22.83 -1.24 17.70
CA LEU A 174 23.75 -2.37 17.89
C LEU A 174 23.05 -3.74 17.88
N GLY A 175 21.73 -3.77 18.14
CA GLY A 175 20.87 -4.94 18.01
C GLY A 175 20.54 -5.28 16.56
N GLY A 176 20.77 -4.34 15.65
CA GLY A 176 20.40 -4.43 14.24
C GLY A 176 19.01 -3.83 14.00
N ASN A 177 18.94 -2.81 13.17
CA ASN A 177 17.71 -2.13 12.75
C ASN A 177 17.68 -1.90 11.22
N ASP A 178 16.79 -1.03 10.76
CA ASP A 178 16.58 -0.75 9.34
C ASP A 178 17.77 -0.02 8.67
N VAL A 179 18.70 0.57 9.45
CA VAL A 179 19.88 1.27 8.93
C VAL A 179 21.16 0.45 9.09
N ILE A 180 21.37 -0.16 10.26
CA ILE A 180 22.47 -1.09 10.54
C ILE A 180 21.88 -2.48 10.64
N HIS A 181 22.06 -3.32 9.63
CA HIS A 181 21.35 -4.60 9.57
C HIS A 181 21.93 -5.65 10.52
N TYR A 182 21.08 -6.59 10.93
CA TYR A 182 21.47 -7.69 11.81
C TYR A 182 22.71 -8.45 11.31
N ASP A 183 22.81 -8.72 10.00
CA ASP A 183 23.94 -9.46 9.44
C ASP A 183 25.28 -8.72 9.59
N GLU A 184 25.27 -7.39 9.65
CA GLU A 184 26.46 -6.56 9.86
C GLU A 184 26.96 -6.67 11.32
N VAL A 185 26.05 -6.78 12.29
CA VAL A 185 26.37 -6.91 13.72
C VAL A 185 26.40 -8.37 14.22
N LYS A 186 26.09 -9.33 13.36
CA LYS A 186 25.98 -10.76 13.70
C LYS A 186 27.26 -11.33 14.29
N GLN A 187 28.42 -10.93 13.78
CA GLN A 187 29.71 -11.35 14.32
C GLN A 187 29.91 -10.83 15.75
N PHE A 188 29.62 -9.55 15.97
CA PHE A 188 29.64 -8.95 17.30
C PHE A 188 28.67 -9.66 18.25
N HIS A 189 27.45 -9.98 17.79
CA HIS A 189 26.49 -10.75 18.60
C HIS A 189 26.98 -12.15 18.96
N GLY A 190 27.89 -12.73 18.17
CA GLY A 190 28.58 -13.98 18.51
C GLY A 190 29.48 -13.84 19.76
N THR A 191 30.00 -12.64 20.02
CA THR A 191 30.83 -12.36 21.21
C THR A 191 30.00 -12.14 22.48
N LEU A 192 28.68 -11.91 22.36
CA LEU A 192 27.76 -11.65 23.47
C LEU A 192 27.26 -12.91 24.18
N GLY A 193 27.91 -14.06 23.95
CA GLY A 193 27.61 -15.32 24.62
C GLY A 193 26.46 -16.12 24.02
N ARG A 194 25.78 -16.93 24.86
CA ARG A 194 24.75 -17.89 24.43
C ARG A 194 23.48 -17.19 23.94
N PRO A 195 22.71 -17.77 22.99
CA PRO A 195 21.53 -17.14 22.41
C PRO A 195 20.55 -16.51 23.41
N GLY A 196 20.22 -17.21 24.50
CA GLY A 196 19.28 -16.71 25.51
C GLY A 196 19.78 -15.55 26.38
N SER A 197 21.09 -15.26 26.39
CA SER A 197 21.69 -14.16 27.17
C SER A 197 22.13 -12.98 26.32
N LYS A 198 22.08 -13.09 24.98
CA LYS A 198 22.63 -12.08 24.07
C LYS A 198 22.01 -10.71 24.29
N PHE A 199 20.70 -10.65 24.48
CA PHE A 199 19.99 -9.39 24.66
C PHE A 199 20.39 -8.68 25.96
N HIS A 200 20.48 -9.40 27.09
CA HIS A 200 20.99 -8.86 28.36
C HIS A 200 22.47 -8.45 28.28
N ASN A 201 23.29 -9.24 27.60
CA ASN A 201 24.71 -8.91 27.44
C ASN A 201 24.92 -7.70 26.52
N LEU A 202 24.09 -7.53 25.49
CA LEU A 202 24.05 -6.33 24.67
C LEU A 202 23.67 -5.11 25.52
N ALA A 203 22.63 -5.23 26.36
CA ALA A 203 22.23 -4.15 27.26
C ALA A 203 23.36 -3.77 28.23
N ARG A 204 24.03 -4.75 28.85
CA ARG A 204 25.20 -4.49 29.71
C ARG A 204 26.35 -3.81 28.95
N PHE A 205 26.60 -4.21 27.70
CA PHE A 205 27.59 -3.57 26.86
C PHE A 205 27.24 -2.09 26.61
N VAL A 206 25.96 -1.80 26.32
CA VAL A 206 25.46 -0.44 26.10
C VAL A 206 25.51 0.40 27.38
N GLU A 207 25.16 -0.17 28.53
CA GLU A 207 25.20 0.50 29.84
C GLU A 207 26.61 1.02 30.19
N GLN A 208 27.65 0.29 29.79
CA GLN A 208 29.05 0.66 30.03
C GLN A 208 29.52 1.85 29.16
N LEU A 209 28.76 2.22 28.13
CA LEU A 209 29.11 3.32 27.23
C LEU A 209 28.55 4.64 27.75
N ARG A 210 29.33 5.72 27.62
CA ARG A 210 28.83 7.07 27.90
C ARG A 210 27.90 7.50 26.78
N VAL A 211 26.65 7.83 27.12
CA VAL A 211 25.62 8.29 26.16
C VAL A 211 25.17 9.72 26.52
N PRO A 212 25.16 10.68 25.56
CA PRO A 212 25.48 10.51 24.13
C PRO A 212 26.96 10.19 23.88
N VAL A 213 27.21 9.32 22.90
CA VAL A 213 28.56 8.87 22.54
C VAL A 213 29.25 10.02 21.81
N SER A 214 30.43 10.47 22.28
CA SER A 214 31.17 11.54 21.59
C SER A 214 31.71 11.04 20.25
N GLY A 215 31.99 11.94 19.28
CA GLY A 215 32.46 11.53 17.95
C GLY A 215 33.76 10.69 17.96
N HIS A 216 34.64 10.91 18.94
CA HIS A 216 35.83 10.08 19.13
C HIS A 216 35.48 8.69 19.69
N ASP A 217 34.56 8.63 20.66
CA ASP A 217 34.07 7.38 21.25
C ASP A 217 33.29 6.52 20.25
N VAL A 218 32.62 7.14 19.26
CA VAL A 218 31.92 6.42 18.19
C VAL A 218 32.90 5.60 17.34
N LYS A 219 34.06 6.17 16.96
CA LYS A 219 35.06 5.43 16.16
C LYS A 219 35.59 4.21 16.92
N MET A 220 35.91 4.37 18.20
CA MET A 220 36.37 3.27 19.06
C MET A 220 35.30 2.19 19.24
N LEU A 221 34.05 2.61 19.41
CA LEU A 221 32.89 1.70 19.48
C LEU A 221 32.75 0.90 18.17
N LEU A 222 32.77 1.58 17.03
CA LEU A 222 32.64 0.94 15.72
C LEU A 222 33.79 -0.03 15.47
N ALA A 223 35.03 0.32 15.83
CA ALA A 223 36.17 -0.59 15.72
C ALA A 223 35.97 -1.87 16.56
N ARG A 224 35.33 -1.77 17.72
CA ARG A 224 35.01 -2.92 18.57
C ARG A 224 33.87 -3.79 18.03
N VAL A 225 32.89 -3.18 17.36
CA VAL A 225 31.70 -3.87 16.83
C VAL A 225 31.93 -4.45 15.44
N PHE A 226 32.58 -3.71 14.55
CA PHE A 226 32.77 -4.02 13.13
C PHE A 226 34.21 -4.43 12.76
N ARG A 227 35.14 -4.40 13.72
CA ARG A 227 36.61 -4.54 13.56
C ARG A 227 37.26 -3.26 13.01
N GLU A 228 38.48 -2.99 13.47
CA GLU A 228 39.21 -1.73 13.25
C GLU A 228 39.38 -1.36 11.77
N TYR A 229 39.59 -2.35 10.89
CA TYR A 229 39.79 -2.15 9.45
C TYR A 229 38.50 -1.90 8.65
N ALA A 230 37.32 -2.01 9.28
CA ALA A 230 36.02 -1.83 8.62
C ALA A 230 35.37 -0.45 8.91
N VAL A 231 36.04 0.40 9.69
CA VAL A 231 35.50 1.71 10.07
C VAL A 231 35.89 2.76 9.03
N ASP A 232 34.96 3.07 8.13
CA ASP A 232 35.06 4.16 7.17
C ASP A 232 34.04 5.27 7.46
N ASP A 233 34.17 6.41 6.77
CA ASP A 233 33.28 7.56 6.94
C ASP A 233 31.81 7.22 6.59
N GLN A 234 31.60 6.27 5.69
CA GLN A 234 30.27 5.82 5.31
C GLN A 234 29.58 5.06 6.46
N LEU A 235 30.29 4.18 7.15
CA LEU A 235 29.80 3.47 8.33
C LEU A 235 29.54 4.44 9.49
N LEU A 236 30.42 5.43 9.70
CA LEU A 236 30.17 6.47 10.69
C LEU A 236 28.86 7.22 10.41
N GLN A 237 28.65 7.64 9.17
CA GLN A 237 27.43 8.35 8.79
C GLN A 237 26.19 7.47 8.95
N ARG A 238 26.24 6.20 8.51
CA ARG A 238 25.14 5.24 8.69
C ARG A 238 24.84 4.98 10.16
N PHE A 239 25.87 4.85 10.99
CA PHE A 239 25.69 4.67 12.43
C PHE A 239 25.02 5.88 13.07
N GLN A 240 25.43 7.09 12.71
CA GLN A 240 24.77 8.31 13.18
C GLN A 240 23.32 8.40 12.70
N ASN A 241 23.05 8.10 11.43
CA ASN A 241 21.69 8.04 10.88
C ASN A 241 20.81 7.02 11.64
N SER A 242 21.38 5.87 12.02
CA SER A 242 20.69 4.83 12.79
C SER A 242 20.29 5.30 14.19
N LEU A 243 21.11 6.13 14.84
CA LEU A 243 20.76 6.76 16.12
C LEU A 243 19.68 7.84 15.93
N ASP A 244 19.82 8.66 14.89
CA ASP A 244 18.93 9.79 14.57
C ASP A 244 17.51 9.36 14.18
N LEU A 245 17.34 8.10 13.75
CA LEU A 245 16.04 7.46 13.53
C LEU A 245 15.14 7.55 14.77
N TYR A 246 15.73 7.40 15.96
CA TYR A 246 15.01 7.43 17.24
C TYR A 246 15.08 8.79 17.95
N ASP A 247 15.80 9.77 17.38
CA ASP A 247 15.90 11.12 17.92
C ASP A 247 14.66 11.93 17.56
N LEU A 248 13.76 12.11 18.54
CA LEU A 248 12.50 12.82 18.37
C LEU A 248 12.65 14.34 18.19
N ASP A 249 13.82 14.91 18.49
CA ASP A 249 14.08 16.35 18.37
C ASP A 249 14.55 16.71 16.94
N LYS A 250 15.19 15.77 16.24
CA LYS A 250 15.52 15.93 14.82
C LYS A 250 14.28 15.77 13.95
N ARG A 251 13.82 16.87 13.34
CA ARG A 251 12.72 16.89 12.38
C ARG A 251 13.19 17.37 11.03
N ASN A 252 12.94 16.58 10.00
CA ASN A 252 12.94 17.12 8.65
C ASN A 252 11.73 18.06 8.48
N PRO A 253 11.89 19.21 7.81
CA PRO A 253 10.76 20.08 7.52
C PRO A 253 9.83 19.43 6.49
N THR A 254 8.52 19.61 6.66
CA THR A 254 7.56 19.27 5.59
C THR A 254 7.87 20.15 4.37
N PRO A 255 7.94 19.58 3.15
CA PRO A 255 8.32 20.32 1.95
C PRO A 255 7.16 21.19 1.41
N THR A 256 6.68 22.15 2.20
CA THR A 256 5.68 23.13 1.77
C THR A 256 6.35 24.27 1.00
N SER A 257 5.64 24.88 0.04
CA SER A 257 6.15 26.00 -0.77
C SER A 257 5.17 27.16 -0.77
N ASN A 258 5.65 28.39 -0.50
CA ASN A 258 4.82 29.59 -0.62
C ASN A 258 4.45 29.92 -2.08
N HIS A 259 5.17 29.36 -3.06
CA HIS A 259 5.02 29.69 -4.48
C HIS A 259 4.28 28.59 -5.27
N ASP A 260 4.14 27.38 -4.73
CA ASP A 260 3.47 26.26 -5.42
C ASP A 260 2.21 25.82 -4.66
N GLN A 261 1.08 26.45 -5.01
CA GLN A 261 -0.22 26.12 -4.44
C GLN A 261 -0.65 24.69 -4.78
N THR A 262 -0.23 24.17 -5.94
CA THR A 262 -0.52 22.80 -6.35
C THR A 262 0.19 21.81 -5.43
N LEU A 263 1.49 22.00 -5.19
CA LEU A 263 2.25 21.19 -4.23
C LEU A 263 1.59 21.15 -2.86
N ASN A 264 1.20 22.32 -2.32
CA ASN A 264 0.54 22.40 -1.02
C ASN A 264 -0.80 21.64 -1.03
N LYS A 265 -1.60 21.78 -2.10
CA LYS A 265 -2.85 21.03 -2.24
C LYS A 265 -2.58 19.53 -2.27
N LEU A 266 -1.58 19.07 -3.03
CA LEU A 266 -1.23 17.65 -3.15
C LEU A 266 -0.76 17.05 -1.81
N LEU A 267 -0.06 17.83 -0.98
CA LEU A 267 0.33 17.42 0.38
C LEU A 267 -0.87 17.22 1.33
N THR A 268 -2.01 17.87 1.06
CA THR A 268 -3.25 17.63 1.83
C THR A 268 -4.00 16.36 1.43
N LEU A 269 -3.63 15.74 0.30
CA LEU A 269 -4.30 14.55 -0.19
C LEU A 269 -3.79 13.32 0.54
N LEU A 270 -4.71 12.43 0.90
CA LEU A 270 -4.37 11.17 1.56
C LEU A 270 -3.55 10.22 0.67
N ASN A 271 -3.58 10.40 -0.64
CA ASN A 271 -2.85 9.57 -1.59
C ASN A 271 -1.68 10.36 -2.18
N THR A 272 -0.46 9.89 -1.94
CA THR A 272 0.77 10.56 -2.36
C THR A 272 1.15 10.30 -3.83
N PHE A 273 0.33 9.56 -4.58
CA PHE A 273 0.61 9.23 -5.98
C PHE A 273 0.79 10.48 -6.86
N MET A 274 -0.15 11.43 -6.80
CA MET A 274 -0.05 12.68 -7.55
C MET A 274 1.12 13.55 -7.05
N TYR A 275 1.33 13.59 -5.74
CA TYR A 275 2.47 14.29 -5.13
C TYR A 275 3.80 13.77 -5.68
N GLN A 276 3.99 12.44 -5.70
CA GLN A 276 5.21 11.80 -6.22
C GLN A 276 5.45 12.15 -7.69
N ILE A 277 4.42 12.04 -8.54
CA ILE A 277 4.52 12.43 -9.95
C ILE A 277 4.88 13.91 -10.06
N TRP A 278 4.21 14.77 -9.30
CA TRP A 278 4.45 16.22 -9.32
C TRP A 278 5.92 16.49 -9.02
N ILE A 279 6.46 16.03 -7.90
CA ILE A 279 7.86 16.33 -7.53
C ILE A 279 8.91 15.54 -8.33
N GLY A 280 8.51 14.66 -9.26
CA GLY A 280 9.43 13.81 -10.02
C GLY A 280 10.00 12.63 -9.23
N HIS A 281 9.35 12.27 -8.12
CA HIS A 281 9.69 11.12 -7.30
C HIS A 281 9.23 9.82 -7.97
N PRO A 282 10.01 8.73 -7.90
CA PRO A 282 9.60 7.47 -8.50
C PRO A 282 8.31 6.92 -7.90
N VAL A 283 7.37 6.55 -8.77
CA VAL A 283 6.12 5.89 -8.39
C VAL A 283 6.30 4.38 -8.38
N ASN A 284 5.90 3.74 -7.28
CA ASN A 284 6.01 2.29 -7.14
C ASN A 284 4.81 1.54 -7.74
N VAL A 285 5.07 0.61 -8.67
CA VAL A 285 4.07 -0.34 -9.19
C VAL A 285 4.44 -1.75 -8.76
N THR A 286 3.64 -2.33 -7.87
CA THR A 286 3.95 -3.63 -7.23
C THR A 286 3.20 -4.77 -7.90
N SER A 287 3.93 -5.84 -8.26
CA SER A 287 3.35 -7.03 -8.88
C SER A 287 2.64 -7.96 -7.87
N LEU A 288 3.13 -8.07 -6.61
CA LEU A 288 2.61 -9.03 -5.61
C LEU A 288 2.39 -10.45 -6.20
N ILE A 289 1.17 -11.01 -6.10
CA ILE A 289 0.79 -12.32 -6.66
C ILE A 289 0.22 -12.11 -8.08
N THR A 290 1.03 -11.54 -8.96
CA THR A 290 0.73 -11.48 -10.40
C THR A 290 1.75 -12.36 -11.11
N ASP A 291 1.26 -13.27 -11.96
CA ASP A 291 2.13 -14.19 -12.70
C ASP A 291 2.73 -13.48 -13.91
N LEU A 292 4.01 -13.09 -13.83
CA LEU A 292 4.70 -12.39 -14.92
C LEU A 292 5.40 -13.35 -15.90
N ARG A 293 5.21 -14.67 -15.74
CA ARG A 293 5.74 -15.67 -16.67
C ARG A 293 5.02 -15.56 -18.01
N ALA A 294 5.76 -15.68 -19.11
CA ALA A 294 5.20 -15.56 -20.46
C ALA A 294 3.95 -16.46 -20.64
N HIS A 295 2.95 -15.91 -21.31
CA HIS A 295 1.67 -16.57 -21.63
C HIS A 295 0.77 -16.92 -20.42
N GLN A 296 1.14 -16.57 -19.18
CA GLN A 296 0.28 -16.74 -18.01
C GLN A 296 -0.62 -15.52 -17.77
N VAL A 297 -1.82 -15.72 -17.24
CA VAL A 297 -2.70 -14.58 -16.90
C VAL A 297 -2.01 -13.66 -15.89
N GLY A 298 -1.69 -12.44 -16.34
CA GLY A 298 -0.88 -11.46 -15.60
C GLY A 298 0.41 -11.05 -16.31
N TRP A 299 0.86 -11.78 -17.34
CA TRP A 299 2.14 -11.50 -18.00
C TRP A 299 2.24 -10.11 -18.64
N GLN A 300 1.12 -9.58 -19.11
CA GLN A 300 0.99 -8.23 -19.70
C GLN A 300 0.76 -7.12 -18.66
N TYR A 301 0.57 -7.47 -17.39
CA TYR A 301 0.27 -6.48 -16.34
C TYR A 301 1.28 -5.33 -16.30
N PRO A 302 2.60 -5.54 -16.42
CA PRO A 302 3.56 -4.46 -16.40
C PRO A 302 3.29 -3.42 -17.50
N GLN A 303 3.08 -3.85 -18.74
CA GLN A 303 2.82 -2.97 -19.88
C GLN A 303 1.49 -2.23 -19.71
N LEU A 304 0.46 -2.94 -19.25
CA LEU A 304 -0.85 -2.36 -18.98
C LEU A 304 -0.78 -1.31 -17.84
N ALA A 305 -0.06 -1.60 -16.77
CA ALA A 305 0.12 -0.67 -15.66
C ALA A 305 0.89 0.58 -16.09
N VAL A 306 1.96 0.44 -16.89
CA VAL A 306 2.71 1.57 -17.46
C VAL A 306 1.81 2.43 -18.33
N ARG A 307 0.96 1.85 -19.19
CA ARG A 307 -0.01 2.60 -20.01
C ARG A 307 -0.91 3.48 -19.14
N LEU A 308 -1.51 2.90 -18.10
CA LEU A 308 -2.38 3.64 -17.17
C LEU A 308 -1.62 4.76 -16.44
N VAL A 309 -0.43 4.47 -15.90
CA VAL A 309 0.36 5.45 -15.14
C VAL A 309 0.87 6.59 -16.03
N LYS A 310 1.24 6.32 -17.30
CA LYS A 310 1.61 7.37 -18.26
C LYS A 310 0.47 8.35 -18.51
N ARG A 311 -0.76 7.85 -18.69
CA ARG A 311 -1.96 8.70 -18.88
C ARG A 311 -2.33 9.46 -17.61
N GLN A 312 -2.24 8.82 -16.45
CA GLN A 312 -2.42 9.48 -15.15
C GLN A 312 -1.39 10.62 -14.93
N ALA A 313 -0.12 10.35 -15.26
CA ALA A 313 0.93 11.37 -15.21
C ALA A 313 0.68 12.51 -16.21
N GLY A 314 0.06 12.19 -17.36
CA GLY A 314 -0.42 13.17 -18.33
C GLY A 314 -1.24 14.27 -17.70
N LEU A 315 -2.21 13.90 -16.88
CA LEU A 315 -3.10 14.85 -16.22
C LEU A 315 -2.38 15.66 -15.13
N VAL A 316 -1.51 15.01 -14.36
CA VAL A 316 -0.75 15.68 -13.28
C VAL A 316 0.25 16.68 -13.84
N LEU A 317 0.94 16.33 -14.94
CA LEU A 317 2.05 17.10 -15.48
C LEU A 317 1.64 18.05 -16.59
N TYR A 318 0.40 17.99 -17.13
CA TYR A 318 -0.01 18.72 -18.34
C TYR A 318 0.38 20.20 -18.35
N HIS A 319 -0.02 20.95 -17.31
CA HIS A 319 0.31 22.37 -17.21
C HIS A 319 1.73 22.61 -16.69
N ARG A 320 2.25 21.71 -15.85
CA ARG A 320 3.60 21.82 -15.31
C ARG A 320 4.68 21.67 -16.39
N GLN A 321 4.51 20.74 -17.32
CA GLN A 321 5.45 20.55 -18.42
C GLN A 321 5.58 21.79 -19.31
N MET A 322 4.53 22.62 -19.41
CA MET A 322 4.57 23.87 -20.17
C MET A 322 5.47 24.92 -19.48
N LEU A 323 5.67 24.80 -18.16
CA LEU A 323 6.51 25.68 -17.36
C LEU A 323 7.94 25.15 -17.23
N THR A 324 8.10 23.83 -17.08
CA THR A 324 9.40 23.20 -16.79
C THR A 324 10.07 22.56 -18.00
N GLY A 325 9.35 22.39 -19.12
CA GLY A 325 9.81 21.67 -20.31
C GLY A 325 9.95 20.15 -20.11
N SER A 326 9.42 19.58 -19.01
CA SER A 326 9.60 18.17 -18.68
C SER A 326 8.27 17.50 -18.31
N SER A 327 8.02 16.36 -18.94
CA SER A 327 6.93 15.43 -18.68
C SER A 327 7.43 14.04 -18.25
N ARG A 328 8.68 13.99 -17.74
CA ARG A 328 9.35 12.77 -17.31
C ARG A 328 8.64 12.15 -16.11
N LEU A 329 8.31 10.87 -16.26
CA LEU A 329 7.74 10.00 -15.25
C LEU A 329 8.75 8.93 -14.89
N ARG A 330 8.93 8.70 -13.59
CA ARG A 330 9.78 7.65 -13.03
C ARG A 330 8.90 6.58 -12.39
N VAL A 331 9.02 5.32 -12.84
CA VAL A 331 8.23 4.19 -12.32
C VAL A 331 9.17 3.10 -11.86
N VAL A 332 8.94 2.61 -10.65
CA VAL A 332 9.73 1.50 -10.08
C VAL A 332 8.91 0.23 -10.15
N MET A 333 9.38 -0.74 -10.95
CA MET A 333 8.65 -2.00 -11.18
C MET A 333 9.50 -3.09 -11.81
N LYS A 334 8.93 -4.29 -11.86
CA LYS A 334 9.44 -5.46 -12.59
C LYS A 334 8.65 -5.62 -13.89
N MET A 335 9.35 -5.60 -15.03
CA MET A 335 8.72 -5.60 -16.37
C MET A 335 8.42 -7.00 -16.92
N SER A 336 9.13 -8.02 -16.44
CA SER A 336 8.93 -9.41 -16.85
C SER A 336 9.36 -10.37 -15.73
N HIS A 337 9.07 -11.67 -15.87
CA HIS A 337 9.54 -12.68 -14.93
C HIS A 337 11.07 -12.73 -14.79
N GLU A 338 11.79 -12.49 -15.87
CA GLU A 338 13.25 -12.66 -15.94
C GLU A 338 14.04 -11.41 -15.48
N GLU A 339 13.44 -10.22 -15.56
CA GLU A 339 14.11 -8.96 -15.21
C GLU A 339 13.97 -8.61 -13.73
N ASP A 340 15.00 -8.09 -13.07
CA ASP A 340 14.85 -7.61 -11.69
C ASP A 340 13.99 -6.32 -11.60
N PHE A 341 13.58 -5.95 -10.38
CA PHE A 341 12.94 -4.66 -10.16
C PHE A 341 13.93 -3.54 -10.51
N ALA A 342 13.47 -2.57 -11.30
CA ALA A 342 14.30 -1.45 -11.73
C ALA A 342 13.49 -0.16 -11.77
N LEU A 343 14.22 0.96 -11.83
CA LEU A 343 13.69 2.26 -12.14
C LEU A 343 13.56 2.40 -13.66
N HIS A 344 12.35 2.65 -14.13
CA HIS A 344 12.03 2.87 -15.53
C HIS A 344 11.61 4.32 -15.75
N GLU A 345 12.04 4.88 -16.88
CA GLU A 345 11.73 6.26 -17.24
C GLU A 345 10.83 6.30 -18.46
N HIS A 346 9.77 7.07 -18.33
CA HIS A 346 8.74 7.20 -19.34
C HIS A 346 8.40 8.67 -19.56
N GLN A 347 7.78 8.97 -20.69
CA GLN A 347 7.12 10.25 -20.91
C GLN A 347 5.64 10.11 -20.58
N ALA A 348 5.09 11.14 -19.94
CA ALA A 348 3.65 11.23 -19.75
C ALA A 348 2.94 11.26 -21.12
N GLU A 349 1.74 10.69 -21.16
CA GLU A 349 0.89 10.65 -22.35
C GLU A 349 -0.23 11.65 -22.16
N PHE A 350 -0.63 12.37 -23.22
CA PHE A 350 -1.63 13.43 -23.14
C PHE A 350 -2.79 13.14 -24.10
N PRO A 351 -4.04 13.46 -23.73
CA PRO A 351 -5.18 13.33 -24.64
C PRO A 351 -5.07 14.37 -25.77
N GLU A 352 -5.36 13.95 -27.00
CA GLU A 352 -5.29 14.83 -28.18
C GLU A 352 -6.53 15.73 -28.31
N HIS A 353 -7.69 15.26 -27.87
CA HIS A 353 -8.99 15.90 -28.13
C HIS A 353 -9.70 16.39 -26.86
N ILE A 354 -9.08 16.24 -25.69
CA ILE A 354 -9.65 16.67 -24.43
C ILE A 354 -8.76 17.77 -23.86
N ARG A 355 -9.32 18.97 -23.69
CA ARG A 355 -8.62 20.06 -23.02
C ARG A 355 -8.53 19.74 -21.53
N ILE A 356 -7.32 19.51 -21.03
CA ILE A 356 -7.09 19.27 -19.61
C ILE A 356 -7.22 20.59 -18.83
N PRO A 357 -8.09 20.67 -17.81
CA PRO A 357 -8.16 21.82 -16.91
C PRO A 357 -6.95 21.89 -15.96
N PRO A 358 -6.69 23.05 -15.34
CA PRO A 358 -5.73 23.17 -14.25
C PRO A 358 -5.93 22.09 -13.17
N LEU A 359 -4.85 21.52 -12.65
CA LEU A 359 -4.94 20.42 -11.68
C LEU A 359 -5.70 20.84 -10.41
N LEU A 360 -5.57 22.09 -9.99
CA LEU A 360 -6.33 22.64 -8.87
C LEU A 360 -7.84 22.69 -9.14
N ASP A 361 -8.26 22.95 -10.38
CA ASP A 361 -9.67 22.97 -10.77
C ASP A 361 -10.23 21.54 -10.85
N LEU A 362 -9.45 20.60 -11.39
CA LEU A 362 -9.81 19.17 -11.35
C LEU A 362 -10.04 18.70 -9.91
N LEU A 363 -9.14 19.06 -8.98
CA LEU A 363 -9.20 18.68 -7.57
C LEU A 363 -10.12 19.59 -6.72
N SER A 364 -10.76 20.59 -7.32
CA SER A 364 -11.66 21.48 -6.62
C SER A 364 -12.87 20.71 -6.10
N LYS A 365 -13.33 21.07 -4.90
CA LYS A 365 -14.58 20.56 -4.31
C LYS A 365 -15.69 21.63 -4.31
N GLN A 366 -15.46 22.76 -4.99
CA GLN A 366 -16.48 23.79 -5.17
C GLN A 366 -17.57 23.28 -6.13
N PRO A 367 -18.86 23.35 -5.77
CA PRO A 367 -19.95 22.75 -6.56
C PRO A 367 -20.06 23.25 -7.99
N ASP A 368 -19.85 24.54 -8.22
CA ASP A 368 -19.86 25.21 -9.52
C ASP A 368 -18.74 24.72 -10.44
N ILE A 369 -17.51 24.62 -9.91
CA ILE A 369 -16.37 24.05 -10.66
C ILE A 369 -16.60 22.56 -10.93
N CYS A 370 -17.11 21.81 -9.95
CA CYS A 370 -17.42 20.39 -10.14
C CYS A 370 -18.48 20.17 -11.23
N ALA A 371 -19.56 20.95 -11.23
CA ALA A 371 -20.63 20.84 -12.20
C ALA A 371 -20.17 21.22 -13.62
N SER A 372 -19.46 22.34 -13.75
CA SER A 372 -18.95 22.82 -15.04
C SER A 372 -17.89 21.91 -15.68
N LEU A 373 -17.15 21.15 -14.87
CA LEU A 373 -16.12 20.23 -15.35
C LEU A 373 -16.57 18.77 -15.41
N LEU A 374 -17.83 18.43 -15.07
CA LEU A 374 -18.27 17.04 -14.93
C LEU A 374 -18.05 16.21 -16.20
N GLU A 375 -18.48 16.72 -17.35
CA GLU A 375 -18.31 16.04 -18.65
C GLU A 375 -16.82 15.84 -18.99
N THR A 376 -16.00 16.87 -18.80
CA THR A 376 -14.55 16.80 -19.00
C THR A 376 -13.90 15.78 -18.05
N LYS A 377 -14.29 15.75 -16.78
CA LYS A 377 -13.78 14.80 -15.79
C LYS A 377 -14.11 13.36 -16.16
N LEU A 378 -15.35 13.10 -16.62
CA LEU A 378 -15.76 11.78 -17.11
C LEU A 378 -14.99 11.39 -18.39
N ALA A 379 -14.81 12.32 -19.33
CA ALA A 379 -14.04 12.09 -20.54
C ALA A 379 -12.57 11.74 -20.24
N LEU A 380 -11.93 12.48 -19.33
CA LEU A 380 -10.57 12.19 -18.86
C LEU A 380 -10.48 10.84 -18.14
N TYR A 381 -11.51 10.48 -17.35
CA TYR A 381 -11.56 9.20 -16.67
C TYR A 381 -11.63 8.03 -17.65
N CYS A 382 -12.50 8.11 -18.66
CA CYS A 382 -12.60 7.14 -19.75
C CYS A 382 -11.30 7.07 -20.55
N TRP A 383 -10.74 8.21 -20.94
CA TRP A 383 -9.50 8.27 -21.73
C TRP A 383 -8.33 7.60 -21.03
N ILE A 384 -8.20 7.71 -19.70
CA ILE A 384 -7.15 6.98 -18.98
C ILE A 384 -7.30 5.46 -19.17
N ALA A 385 -8.52 4.94 -19.22
CA ALA A 385 -8.76 3.52 -19.45
C ALA A 385 -8.61 3.14 -20.93
N SER A 386 -9.22 3.87 -21.86
CA SER A 386 -9.22 3.53 -23.28
C SER A 386 -9.53 4.73 -24.17
N ASP A 387 -9.00 4.70 -25.40
CA ASP A 387 -9.30 5.69 -26.44
C ASP A 387 -10.64 5.44 -27.15
N THR A 388 -11.20 4.23 -26.99
CA THR A 388 -12.46 3.80 -27.65
C THR A 388 -13.69 3.94 -26.76
N LEU A 389 -13.48 4.18 -25.45
CA LEU A 389 -14.57 4.22 -24.47
C LEU A 389 -15.32 5.56 -24.53
N ASP A 390 -16.58 5.51 -25.00
CA ASP A 390 -17.50 6.65 -24.98
C ASP A 390 -17.86 7.07 -23.54
N PRO A 391 -17.53 8.32 -23.13
CA PRO A 391 -17.86 8.83 -21.80
C PRO A 391 -19.35 8.85 -21.47
N ASN A 392 -20.24 8.94 -22.47
CA ASN A 392 -21.68 8.98 -22.27
C ASN A 392 -22.27 7.66 -21.75
N ARG A 393 -21.47 6.58 -21.76
CA ARG A 393 -21.88 5.27 -21.24
C ARG A 393 -21.74 5.13 -19.73
N LEU A 394 -21.02 6.03 -19.06
CA LEU A 394 -20.84 5.98 -17.60
C LEU A 394 -21.98 6.55 -16.76
N PRO A 395 -22.62 7.69 -17.11
CA PRO A 395 -23.67 8.28 -16.28
C PRO A 395 -24.82 7.33 -15.90
N PRO A 396 -25.29 6.40 -16.75
CA PRO A 396 -26.34 5.44 -16.36
C PRO A 396 -25.89 4.38 -15.35
N ILE A 397 -24.59 4.24 -15.11
CA ILE A 397 -24.00 3.25 -14.21
C ILE A 397 -23.89 3.86 -12.81
N PRO A 398 -24.28 3.15 -11.72
CA PRO A 398 -24.02 3.61 -10.37
C PRO A 398 -22.53 3.94 -10.16
N SER A 399 -22.23 5.11 -9.60
CA SER A 399 -20.86 5.62 -9.46
C SER A 399 -19.93 4.68 -8.68
N ILE A 400 -20.46 3.95 -7.70
CA ILE A 400 -19.72 2.93 -6.94
C ILE A 400 -19.20 1.78 -7.81
N LEU A 401 -19.82 1.54 -8.98
CA LEU A 401 -19.40 0.52 -9.94
C LEU A 401 -18.50 1.06 -11.05
N HIS A 402 -18.29 2.38 -11.16
CA HIS A 402 -17.45 2.94 -12.23
C HIS A 402 -16.03 2.35 -12.25
N PRO A 403 -15.29 2.25 -11.11
CA PRO A 403 -13.97 1.62 -11.10
C PRO A 403 -14.00 0.18 -11.60
N THR A 404 -15.02 -0.59 -11.21
CA THR A 404 -15.19 -1.97 -11.68
C THR A 404 -15.38 -1.97 -13.19
N VAL A 405 -16.35 -1.23 -13.70
CA VAL A 405 -16.71 -1.27 -15.12
C VAL A 405 -15.55 -0.83 -16.02
N LEU A 406 -14.83 0.24 -15.66
CA LEU A 406 -13.65 0.66 -16.44
C LEU A 406 -12.51 -0.36 -16.37
N THR A 407 -12.32 -1.00 -15.22
CA THR A 407 -11.33 -2.08 -15.09
C THR A 407 -11.69 -3.25 -16.01
N LEU A 408 -12.96 -3.62 -16.06
CA LEU A 408 -13.44 -4.71 -16.91
C LEU A 408 -13.32 -4.35 -18.39
N TYR A 409 -13.73 -3.14 -18.78
CA TYR A 409 -13.54 -2.64 -20.14
C TYR A 409 -12.08 -2.71 -20.58
N PHE A 410 -11.18 -2.16 -19.78
CA PHE A 410 -9.76 -2.17 -20.05
C PHE A 410 -9.20 -3.59 -20.20
N LEU A 411 -9.57 -4.50 -19.30
CA LEU A 411 -9.05 -5.87 -19.35
C LEU A 411 -9.65 -6.72 -20.48
N VAL A 412 -10.90 -6.46 -20.88
CA VAL A 412 -11.53 -7.12 -22.03
C VAL A 412 -10.94 -6.58 -23.34
N GLU A 413 -10.80 -5.26 -23.48
CA GLU A 413 -10.18 -4.62 -24.65
C GLU A 413 -8.77 -5.17 -24.92
N ASN A 414 -8.00 -5.41 -23.86
CA ASN A 414 -6.63 -5.92 -23.97
C ASN A 414 -6.55 -7.47 -24.00
N GLY A 415 -7.68 -8.17 -24.18
CA GLY A 415 -7.73 -9.63 -24.33
C GLY A 415 -7.31 -10.42 -23.07
N VAL A 416 -7.30 -9.79 -21.90
CA VAL A 416 -6.89 -10.44 -20.64
C VAL A 416 -8.03 -11.27 -20.05
N LEU A 417 -9.23 -10.70 -20.05
CA LEU A 417 -10.44 -11.35 -19.53
C LEU A 417 -11.31 -11.88 -20.66
N GLN A 418 -11.92 -13.04 -20.43
CA GLN A 418 -13.02 -13.55 -21.23
C GLN A 418 -14.33 -12.86 -20.80
N LEU A 419 -15.31 -12.80 -21.70
CA LEU A 419 -16.56 -12.08 -21.45
C LEU A 419 -17.27 -12.56 -20.17
N PHE A 420 -17.37 -13.88 -19.96
CA PHE A 420 -18.02 -14.42 -18.75
C PHE A 420 -17.27 -14.07 -17.46
N GLU A 421 -15.94 -13.89 -17.52
CA GLU A 421 -15.12 -13.52 -16.37
C GLU A 421 -15.38 -12.07 -15.99
N ALA A 422 -15.52 -11.20 -16.99
CA ALA A 422 -15.92 -9.81 -16.79
C ALA A 422 -17.35 -9.74 -16.21
N ASP A 423 -18.28 -10.53 -16.75
CA ASP A 423 -19.65 -10.57 -16.25
C ASP A 423 -19.73 -11.06 -14.80
N LEU A 424 -18.99 -12.12 -14.45
CA LEU A 424 -18.91 -12.63 -13.08
C LEU A 424 -18.33 -11.58 -12.11
N LEU A 425 -17.26 -10.89 -12.51
CA LEU A 425 -16.66 -9.84 -11.70
C LEU A 425 -17.63 -8.66 -11.50
N LEU A 426 -18.38 -8.27 -12.54
CA LEU A 426 -19.41 -7.24 -12.43
C LEU A 426 -20.55 -7.66 -11.51
N GLN A 427 -21.02 -8.92 -11.61
CA GLN A 427 -22.06 -9.47 -10.73
C GLN A 427 -21.61 -9.43 -9.26
N ILE A 428 -20.37 -9.85 -8.97
CA ILE A 428 -19.83 -9.82 -7.61
C ILE A 428 -19.72 -8.39 -7.11
N ALA A 429 -19.22 -7.48 -7.94
CA ALA A 429 -19.12 -6.07 -7.56
C ALA A 429 -20.49 -5.47 -7.23
N PHE A 430 -21.51 -5.79 -8.03
CA PHE A 430 -22.89 -5.40 -7.77
C PHE A 430 -23.40 -5.97 -6.44
N GLU A 431 -23.29 -7.28 -6.22
CA GLU A 431 -23.78 -7.89 -4.99
C GLU A 431 -23.08 -7.38 -3.73
N VAL A 432 -21.78 -7.10 -3.83
CA VAL A 432 -20.98 -6.54 -2.75
C VAL A 432 -21.31 -5.06 -2.50
N ALA A 433 -21.41 -4.25 -3.56
CA ALA A 433 -21.68 -2.81 -3.45
C ALA A 433 -23.06 -2.51 -2.88
N PHE A 434 -24.05 -3.35 -3.16
CA PHE A 434 -25.44 -3.19 -2.75
C PHE A 434 -25.86 -4.19 -1.66
N GLU A 435 -24.88 -4.82 -0.97
CA GLU A 435 -25.10 -5.67 0.20
C GLU A 435 -26.12 -6.81 -0.03
N ARG A 436 -26.14 -7.37 -1.25
CA ARG A 436 -27.08 -8.44 -1.65
C ARG A 436 -26.63 -9.84 -1.23
N CYS A 437 -25.48 -9.94 -0.55
CA CYS A 437 -24.94 -11.19 -0.05
C CYS A 437 -24.43 -11.03 1.40
N ASP A 438 -24.73 -12.02 2.24
CA ASP A 438 -24.16 -12.09 3.59
C ASP A 438 -22.73 -12.64 3.52
N LEU A 439 -21.75 -11.73 3.50
CA LEU A 439 -20.33 -12.07 3.38
C LEU A 439 -19.83 -12.90 4.57
N ASP A 440 -20.37 -12.74 5.78
CA ASP A 440 -19.92 -13.52 6.94
C ASP A 440 -20.29 -15.02 6.81
N ARG A 441 -21.32 -15.34 6.02
CA ARG A 441 -21.79 -16.73 5.80
C ARG A 441 -21.22 -17.41 4.57
N VAL A 442 -20.51 -16.70 3.69
CA VAL A 442 -19.92 -17.30 2.49
C VAL A 442 -18.81 -18.27 2.89
N GLN A 443 -19.00 -19.55 2.54
CA GLN A 443 -18.01 -20.59 2.84
C GLN A 443 -16.79 -20.46 1.93
N HIS A 444 -15.61 -20.72 2.49
CA HIS A 444 -14.38 -20.79 1.70
C HIS A 444 -14.45 -21.94 0.68
N PRO A 445 -13.77 -21.81 -0.47
CA PRO A 445 -13.69 -22.90 -1.44
C PRO A 445 -13.00 -24.10 -0.79
N ARG A 446 -13.66 -25.25 -0.79
CA ARG A 446 -13.12 -26.49 -0.19
C ARG A 446 -12.27 -27.29 -1.17
N ASP A 447 -12.53 -27.11 -2.45
CA ASP A 447 -11.85 -27.79 -3.54
C ASP A 447 -10.58 -27.07 -3.98
N ARG A 448 -9.93 -27.63 -5.00
CA ARG A 448 -8.75 -27.03 -5.64
C ARG A 448 -9.15 -25.74 -6.35
N PHE A 449 -8.26 -24.76 -6.33
CA PHE A 449 -8.46 -23.55 -7.12
C PHE A 449 -8.34 -23.86 -8.61
N ASN A 450 -9.23 -23.25 -9.42
CA ASN A 450 -8.98 -23.10 -10.85
C ASN A 450 -7.75 -22.17 -11.03
N PRO A 451 -6.68 -22.61 -11.73
CA PRO A 451 -5.46 -21.82 -11.88
C PRO A 451 -5.64 -20.47 -12.59
N ARG A 452 -6.55 -20.38 -13.56
CA ARG A 452 -6.89 -19.13 -14.26
C ARG A 452 -7.66 -18.19 -13.34
N ALA A 453 -8.69 -18.70 -12.67
CA ALA A 453 -9.46 -17.92 -11.69
C ALA A 453 -8.55 -17.38 -10.58
N PHE A 454 -7.62 -18.18 -10.07
CA PHE A 454 -6.68 -17.76 -9.03
C PHE A 454 -5.88 -16.53 -9.47
N ARG A 455 -5.28 -16.56 -10.66
CA ARG A 455 -4.52 -15.42 -11.23
C ARG A 455 -5.40 -14.18 -11.42
N ILE A 456 -6.62 -14.35 -11.95
CA ILE A 456 -7.58 -13.23 -12.13
C ILE A 456 -7.93 -12.57 -10.82
N SER A 457 -8.13 -13.36 -9.74
CA SER A 457 -8.49 -12.83 -8.42
C SER A 457 -7.46 -11.87 -7.82
N PHE A 458 -6.20 -11.91 -8.29
CA PHE A 458 -5.15 -10.97 -7.90
C PHE A 458 -4.88 -9.88 -8.95
N LEU A 459 -4.99 -10.22 -10.23
CA LEU A 459 -4.80 -9.26 -11.32
C LEU A 459 -5.90 -8.19 -11.34
N TYR A 460 -7.16 -8.58 -11.17
CA TYR A 460 -8.30 -7.66 -11.21
C TYR A 460 -8.18 -6.56 -10.14
N PRO A 461 -7.98 -6.87 -8.83
CA PRO A 461 -7.84 -5.82 -7.81
C PRO A 461 -6.64 -4.89 -8.05
N LYS A 462 -5.58 -5.38 -8.72
CA LYS A 462 -4.41 -4.57 -9.08
C LYS A 462 -4.75 -3.51 -10.12
N VAL A 463 -5.43 -3.91 -11.19
CA VAL A 463 -5.85 -2.98 -12.24
C VAL A 463 -6.94 -2.05 -11.72
N TYR A 464 -7.87 -2.57 -10.92
CA TYR A 464 -8.87 -1.77 -10.19
C TYR A 464 -8.22 -0.65 -9.37
N ALA A 465 -7.13 -0.93 -8.65
CA ALA A 465 -6.45 0.08 -7.85
C ALA A 465 -5.90 1.24 -8.71
N HIS A 466 -5.57 1.03 -9.99
CA HIS A 466 -5.26 2.13 -10.90
C HIS A 466 -6.53 2.94 -11.24
N MET A 467 -7.64 2.28 -11.55
CA MET A 467 -8.90 2.96 -11.89
C MET A 467 -9.49 3.74 -10.71
N SER A 468 -9.38 3.21 -9.49
CA SER A 468 -9.80 3.92 -8.27
C SER A 468 -8.95 5.17 -8.03
N LYS A 469 -7.62 5.08 -8.20
CA LYS A 469 -6.74 6.25 -8.10
C LYS A 469 -7.11 7.33 -9.12
N THR A 470 -7.53 6.92 -10.32
CA THR A 470 -7.94 7.86 -11.36
C THR A 470 -9.15 8.69 -10.93
N ILE A 471 -10.14 8.12 -10.22
CA ILE A 471 -11.30 8.88 -9.71
C ILE A 471 -10.85 10.05 -8.84
N THR A 472 -9.94 9.80 -7.89
CA THR A 472 -9.39 10.87 -7.04
C THR A 472 -8.58 11.86 -7.87
N LEU A 473 -7.86 11.40 -8.88
CA LEU A 473 -7.02 12.23 -9.74
C LEU A 473 -7.86 13.22 -10.58
N VAL A 474 -8.98 12.76 -11.15
CA VAL A 474 -9.90 13.63 -11.91
C VAL A 474 -10.89 14.38 -11.02
N GLY A 475 -10.84 14.15 -9.69
CA GLY A 475 -11.72 14.81 -8.73
C GLY A 475 -13.19 14.40 -8.85
N LEU A 476 -13.45 13.13 -9.15
CA LEU A 476 -14.78 12.49 -9.12
C LEU A 476 -15.06 11.78 -7.77
N ASP A 477 -14.13 11.84 -6.83
CA ASP A 477 -14.27 11.35 -5.46
C ASP A 477 -15.18 12.30 -4.64
N GLY A 478 -16.49 12.11 -4.78
CA GLY A 478 -17.50 12.81 -3.97
C GLY A 478 -17.47 12.40 -2.49
N PRO A 479 -18.30 13.04 -1.63
CA PRO A 479 -18.37 12.73 -0.21
C PRO A 479 -18.66 11.24 0.09
N ASP A 480 -19.47 10.61 -0.75
CA ASP A 480 -19.89 9.21 -0.60
C ASP A 480 -18.93 8.21 -1.29
N TYR A 481 -17.87 8.70 -1.93
CA TYR A 481 -16.89 7.83 -2.59
C TYR A 481 -16.09 7.04 -1.55
N ARG A 482 -16.06 5.72 -1.73
CA ARG A 482 -15.28 4.79 -0.91
C ARG A 482 -14.22 4.12 -1.78
N ASP A 483 -12.94 4.34 -1.48
CA ASP A 483 -11.81 3.63 -2.10
C ASP A 483 -11.69 2.19 -1.56
N CYS A 484 -12.72 1.40 -1.81
CA CYS A 484 -12.80 -0.01 -1.44
C CYS A 484 -13.15 -0.83 -2.67
N HIS A 485 -12.38 -1.88 -2.93
CA HIS A 485 -12.64 -2.83 -4.02
C HIS A 485 -14.01 -3.49 -3.81
N GLN A 486 -14.90 -3.32 -4.79
CA GLN A 486 -16.17 -4.05 -4.84
C GLN A 486 -15.90 -5.49 -5.31
N PHE A 487 -15.24 -6.28 -4.46
CA PHE A 487 -14.83 -7.64 -4.78
C PHE A 487 -14.75 -8.51 -3.52
N ASP A 488 -15.31 -9.72 -3.64
CA ASP A 488 -15.07 -10.81 -2.69
C ASP A 488 -14.56 -12.02 -3.49
N GLY A 489 -13.29 -12.35 -3.29
CA GLY A 489 -12.69 -13.42 -4.07
C GLY A 489 -13.03 -14.83 -3.58
N VAL A 490 -13.61 -14.99 -2.38
CA VAL A 490 -14.22 -16.27 -1.99
C VAL A 490 -15.47 -16.51 -2.83
N LEU A 491 -16.32 -15.48 -2.95
CA LEU A 491 -17.52 -15.54 -3.80
C LEU A 491 -17.15 -15.80 -5.28
N PHE A 492 -16.10 -15.13 -5.76
CA PHE A 492 -15.55 -15.35 -7.10
C PHE A 492 -15.18 -16.80 -7.36
N HIS A 493 -14.36 -17.40 -6.50
CA HIS A 493 -13.94 -18.79 -6.68
C HIS A 493 -15.10 -19.77 -6.62
N ASN A 494 -16.05 -19.58 -5.70
CA ASN A 494 -17.20 -20.48 -5.56
C ASN A 494 -18.12 -20.47 -6.79
N ARG A 495 -18.12 -19.40 -7.59
CA ARG A 495 -19.02 -19.22 -8.73
C ARG A 495 -18.34 -19.40 -10.09
N TYR A 496 -17.01 -19.37 -10.14
CA TYR A 496 -16.24 -19.35 -11.38
C TYR A 496 -16.63 -20.47 -12.35
N GLU A 497 -16.60 -21.73 -11.91
CA GLU A 497 -16.92 -22.90 -12.76
C GLU A 497 -18.37 -22.89 -13.26
N THR A 498 -19.31 -22.41 -12.44
CA THR A 498 -20.72 -22.32 -12.84
C THR A 498 -20.90 -21.28 -13.94
N TRP A 499 -20.23 -20.14 -13.83
CA TRP A 499 -20.27 -19.09 -14.84
C TRP A 499 -19.53 -19.47 -16.12
N ALA A 500 -18.40 -20.18 -16.00
CA ALA A 500 -17.67 -20.73 -17.15
C ALA A 500 -18.52 -21.71 -17.98
N GLN A 501 -19.49 -22.39 -17.35
CA GLN A 501 -20.47 -23.26 -18.01
C GLN A 501 -21.67 -22.51 -18.60
N GLY A 502 -21.67 -21.17 -18.60
CA GLY A 502 -22.76 -20.35 -19.14
C GLY A 502 -24.01 -20.29 -18.25
N LYS A 503 -23.92 -20.70 -16.97
CA LYS A 503 -25.05 -20.71 -16.02
C LYS A 503 -25.17 -19.43 -15.19
N GLY A 504 -24.46 -18.37 -15.58
CA GLY A 504 -24.55 -17.06 -14.93
C GLY A 504 -25.86 -16.35 -15.29
N VAL A 505 -26.44 -15.64 -14.32
CA VAL A 505 -27.63 -14.79 -14.53
C VAL A 505 -27.18 -13.35 -14.71
N LEU A 506 -27.61 -12.71 -15.81
CA LEU A 506 -27.14 -11.37 -16.19
C LEU A 506 -28.16 -10.26 -15.98
N ASP A 507 -29.40 -10.58 -15.60
CA ASP A 507 -30.53 -9.64 -15.67
C ASP A 507 -30.29 -8.36 -14.87
N GLU A 508 -29.61 -8.46 -13.74
CA GLU A 508 -29.37 -7.33 -12.83
C GLU A 508 -28.24 -6.41 -13.26
N ILE A 509 -27.31 -6.93 -14.09
CA ILE A 509 -26.11 -6.21 -14.52
C ILE A 509 -26.11 -5.88 -16.01
N ARG A 510 -27.08 -6.40 -16.78
CA ARG A 510 -27.10 -6.34 -18.26
C ARG A 510 -26.85 -4.95 -18.82
N GLN A 511 -27.49 -3.94 -18.25
CA GLN A 511 -27.39 -2.53 -18.65
C GLN A 511 -26.01 -1.89 -18.41
N TRP A 512 -25.16 -2.47 -17.57
CA TRP A 512 -23.84 -1.92 -17.23
C TRP A 512 -22.68 -2.67 -17.90
N ARG A 513 -22.99 -3.65 -18.77
CA ARG A 513 -22.01 -4.45 -19.54
C ARG A 513 -21.45 -3.66 -20.72
N ILE A 514 -20.88 -2.48 -20.46
CA ILE A 514 -20.44 -1.60 -21.54
C ILE A 514 -19.26 -2.17 -22.34
N TYR A 515 -18.59 -3.20 -21.83
CA TYR A 515 -17.51 -3.92 -22.47
C TYR A 515 -17.98 -5.07 -23.39
N ALA A 516 -19.26 -5.45 -23.39
CA ALA A 516 -19.73 -6.64 -24.10
C ALA A 516 -19.52 -6.57 -25.62
N HIS A 517 -19.82 -5.41 -26.24
CA HIS A 517 -19.64 -5.17 -27.67
C HIS A 517 -18.19 -5.39 -28.18
N LEU A 518 -17.18 -5.23 -27.31
CA LEU A 518 -15.76 -5.42 -27.69
C LEU A 518 -15.45 -6.85 -28.11
N VAL A 519 -16.25 -7.82 -27.65
CA VAL A 519 -16.09 -9.24 -28.00
C VAL A 519 -16.93 -9.60 -29.22
N GLU A 520 -18.03 -8.89 -29.46
CA GLU A 520 -18.90 -9.06 -30.62
C GLU A 520 -18.28 -8.49 -31.91
N GLU A 521 -17.44 -7.45 -31.79
CA GLU A 521 -16.73 -6.84 -32.94
C GLU A 521 -15.43 -7.60 -33.35
N ASN A 522 -14.95 -8.51 -32.50
CA ASN A 522 -13.72 -9.29 -32.72
C ASN A 522 -13.97 -10.78 -33.06
N ALA A 523 -15.23 -11.18 -33.19
CA ALA A 523 -15.68 -12.51 -33.63
C ALA A 523 -16.20 -12.44 -35.07
#